data_AF-A0A948TII5-F1
#
_entry.id   AF-A0A948TII5-F1
#
_cell.length_a   1.000
_cell.length_b   1.000
_cell.length_c   1.000
_cell.angle_alpha   90.00
_cell.angle_beta   90.00
_cell.angle_gamma   90.00
#
_symmetry.space_group_name_H-M   'P 1'
#
loop_
_entity.id
_entity.type
_entity.pdbx_description
1 polymer ?
#
loop_
_entity_poly.entity_id
_entity_poly.type
_entity_poly.pdbx_seq_one_letter_code
_entity_poly.pdbx_strand_id
1 'polypeptide(L)'
;MISQNDLTKLIKQLTKHYGDLESAIFHLLAQYLKSNDLDDANAVYQWELQHNNLINDFTKNVVDVALNYRNVALADVKRLMNIAGEQIDTDIRNELVKLTGQAYISGGAQQIIDEQVTLIQNNIDVGLMGLVNRNVPSNPAANVYKQITQNAVFQVTANGKPLSRAIDDNIYAWVYNGLPTGLVNRAGAKLSLEGYSRLCVQSAVQDTFQKIRMRAMRDYHVTLGLYSQHPASRPACAPIQNKVINLVPPEDEHFNPKYDSIYNHGYGTPAGARGINCHHFISPWLEGISSKPQADLVTPEQAIKNGKIQQKQRAYERAIRQAKKQLMMAQQLGDEKGIAHYKQLIAVRQQRIRAFIKPYRFLYRDYQREQVRSFNGDTSQYKTPARFSGAINKRSQHIVDFKAYTQEEKQAQNMYLEISQRKKANVVNAIARNTGFSKKDVTTIYDHLFTKQHVIDTGEEPQYFDPDIDMAKSLMRMINGPKLKDYDKLMLQHELYESKLMDYMGMDYHSAHELTNTIYNYQEAVKKEK
;
A
#
# COMPACT_ATOMS: atom_id res chain seq x y z
N MET A 1 -3.38 -38.46 5.89
CA MET A 1 -4.48 -37.51 5.64
C MET A 1 -4.13 -36.14 6.19
N ILE A 2 -3.85 -35.18 5.32
CA ILE A 2 -3.79 -33.75 5.69
C ILE A 2 -5.11 -33.38 6.38
N SER A 3 -5.00 -32.93 7.63
CA SER A 3 -6.16 -32.51 8.41
C SER A 3 -6.59 -31.08 8.05
N GLN A 4 -7.82 -30.70 8.42
CA GLN A 4 -8.26 -29.31 8.32
C GLN A 4 -7.36 -28.33 9.11
N ASN A 5 -6.71 -28.82 10.18
CA ASN A 5 -5.73 -28.05 10.94
C ASN A 5 -4.46 -27.80 10.14
N ASP A 6 -3.99 -28.77 9.37
CA ASP A 6 -2.80 -28.63 8.52
C ASP A 6 -3.06 -27.69 7.35
N LEU A 7 -4.25 -27.79 6.74
CA LEU A 7 -4.73 -26.81 5.77
C LEU A 7 -4.76 -25.39 6.35
N THR A 8 -5.25 -25.26 7.58
CA THR A 8 -5.29 -23.99 8.28
C THR A 8 -3.89 -23.46 8.55
N LYS A 9 -2.91 -24.31 8.89
CA LYS A 9 -1.49 -23.92 9.04
C LYS A 9 -0.88 -23.46 7.71
N LEU A 10 -1.18 -24.15 6.60
CA LEU A 10 -0.73 -23.77 5.27
C LEU A 10 -1.21 -22.38 4.87
N ILE A 11 -2.52 -22.16 5.00
CA ILE A 11 -3.14 -20.85 4.73
C ILE A 11 -2.50 -19.78 5.61
N LYS A 12 -2.19 -20.08 6.87
CA LYS A 12 -1.48 -19.14 7.76
C LYS A 12 -0.07 -18.82 7.27
N GLN A 13 0.69 -19.80 6.81
CA GLN A 13 2.02 -19.58 6.23
C GLN A 13 1.94 -18.69 4.99
N LEU A 14 0.96 -18.93 4.12
CA LEU A 14 0.76 -18.13 2.90
C LEU A 14 0.16 -16.75 3.16
N THR A 15 -0.60 -16.56 4.25
CA THR A 15 -1.25 -15.29 4.62
C THR A 15 -0.45 -14.42 5.60
N LYS A 16 0.66 -14.96 6.15
CA LYS A 16 1.90 -14.20 6.39
C LYS A 16 2.34 -13.57 5.05
N HIS A 17 3.46 -12.91 4.85
CA HIS A 17 3.63 -12.09 3.63
C HIS A 17 2.55 -10.99 3.64
N TYR A 18 1.27 -11.19 3.28
CA TYR A 18 0.21 -10.16 3.09
C TYR A 18 0.09 -9.03 4.12
N GLY A 19 0.27 -9.30 5.41
CA GLY A 19 0.34 -8.24 6.43
C GLY A 19 1.66 -7.46 6.48
N ASP A 20 2.75 -8.08 6.02
CA ASP A 20 4.12 -7.57 6.06
C ASP A 20 4.34 -6.48 5.00
N LEU A 21 3.69 -6.53 3.83
CA LEU A 21 3.85 -5.53 2.76
C LEU A 21 3.33 -4.14 3.16
N GLU A 22 2.08 -4.04 3.59
CA GLU A 22 1.51 -2.74 4.00
C GLU A 22 2.29 -2.16 5.18
N SER A 23 2.67 -3.01 6.13
CA SER A 23 3.53 -2.63 7.24
C SER A 23 4.86 -2.09 6.71
N ALA A 24 5.55 -2.79 5.80
CA ALA A 24 6.83 -2.35 5.24
C ALA A 24 6.73 -0.98 4.53
N ILE A 25 5.64 -0.74 3.80
CA ILE A 25 5.40 0.56 3.16
C ILE A 25 5.24 1.67 4.19
N PHE A 26 4.49 1.43 5.27
CA PHE A 26 4.38 2.41 6.35
C PHE A 26 5.69 2.62 7.11
N HIS A 27 6.50 1.57 7.28
CA HIS A 27 7.84 1.72 7.87
C HIS A 27 8.73 2.61 6.99
N LEU A 28 8.73 2.38 5.67
CA LEU A 28 9.45 3.19 4.69
C LEU A 28 8.96 4.65 4.70
N LEU A 29 7.64 4.85 4.78
CA LEU A 29 7.03 6.17 4.85
C LEU A 29 7.47 6.92 6.11
N ALA A 30 7.45 6.27 7.27
CA ALA A 30 7.94 6.85 8.53
C ALA A 30 9.44 7.20 8.47
N GLN A 31 10.25 6.39 7.79
CA GLN A 31 11.67 6.70 7.57
C GLN A 31 11.88 7.94 6.72
N TYR A 32 11.13 8.09 5.62
CA TYR A 32 11.26 9.25 4.76
C TYR A 32 10.76 10.54 5.42
N LEU A 33 9.70 10.47 6.23
CA LEU A 33 9.10 11.66 6.85
C LEU A 33 9.76 12.06 8.17
N LYS A 34 10.71 11.27 8.68
CA LYS A 34 11.38 11.54 9.95
C LYS A 34 12.08 12.90 9.91
N SER A 35 11.64 13.80 10.78
CA SER A 35 12.06 15.21 10.77
C SER A 35 12.22 15.75 12.19
N ASN A 36 13.04 16.78 12.35
CA ASN A 36 13.09 17.53 13.61
C ASN A 36 11.91 18.51 13.66
N ASP A 37 11.56 18.97 14.85
CA ASP A 37 10.67 20.12 14.97
C ASP A 37 11.35 21.37 14.40
N LEU A 38 10.52 22.26 13.85
CA LEU A 38 10.94 23.48 13.17
C LEU A 38 10.20 24.66 13.80
N ASP A 39 10.92 25.75 14.01
CA ASP A 39 10.47 26.86 14.86
C ASP A 39 9.65 27.92 14.11
N ASP A 40 9.65 27.90 12.78
CA ASP A 40 8.93 28.88 11.97
C ASP A 40 8.17 28.26 10.78
N ALA A 41 7.15 28.98 10.31
CA ALA A 41 6.28 28.53 9.23
C ALA A 41 7.02 28.38 7.89
N ASN A 42 8.02 29.21 7.61
CA ASN A 42 8.79 29.12 6.37
C ASN A 42 9.59 27.82 6.34
N ALA A 43 10.30 27.48 7.41
CA ALA A 43 11.02 26.21 7.55
C ALA A 43 10.10 25.00 7.32
N VAL A 44 8.85 25.06 7.79
CA VAL A 44 7.86 23.99 7.58
C VAL A 44 7.39 23.91 6.13
N TYR A 45 7.26 25.03 5.41
CA TYR A 45 7.02 25.02 3.97
C TYR A 45 8.23 24.50 3.19
N GLN A 46 9.46 24.85 3.60
CA GLN A 46 10.70 24.30 3.00
C GLN A 46 10.76 22.79 3.13
N TRP A 47 10.42 22.30 4.31
CA TRP A 47 10.31 20.89 4.60
C TRP A 47 9.36 20.18 3.62
N GLU A 48 8.15 20.73 3.41
CA GLU A 48 7.18 20.15 2.47
C GLU A 48 7.73 20.06 1.04
N LEU A 49 8.36 21.14 0.57
CA LEU A 49 8.91 21.20 -0.77
C LEU A 49 10.06 20.20 -0.95
N GLN A 50 10.94 20.06 0.05
CA GLN A 50 11.97 19.01 0.05
C GLN A 50 11.37 17.61 -0.06
N HIS A 51 10.30 17.33 0.68
CA HIS A 51 9.60 16.05 0.59
C HIS A 51 8.91 15.83 -0.77
N ASN A 52 8.39 16.88 -1.40
CA ASN A 52 7.88 16.81 -2.77
C ASN A 52 8.98 16.40 -3.78
N ASN A 53 10.25 16.74 -3.54
CA ASN A 53 11.36 16.28 -4.39
C ASN A 53 11.74 14.81 -4.14
N LEU A 54 11.50 14.32 -2.91
CA LEU A 54 11.80 12.94 -2.51
C LEU A 54 10.71 11.94 -2.93
N ILE A 55 9.50 12.43 -3.27
CA ILE A 55 8.35 11.56 -3.54
C ILE A 55 8.58 10.55 -4.67
N ASN A 56 9.34 10.92 -5.70
CA ASN A 56 9.68 10.02 -6.81
C ASN A 56 10.62 8.89 -6.36
N ASP A 57 11.57 9.21 -5.48
CA ASP A 57 12.50 8.24 -4.91
C ASP A 57 11.78 7.29 -3.93
N PHE A 58 10.94 7.85 -3.05
CA PHE A 58 10.04 7.09 -2.19
C PHE A 58 9.17 6.13 -3.02
N THR A 59 8.58 6.61 -4.12
CA THR A 59 7.72 5.79 -5.00
C THR A 59 8.50 4.62 -5.61
N LYS A 60 9.76 4.83 -6.04
CA LYS A 60 10.61 3.73 -6.54
C LYS A 60 10.84 2.66 -5.47
N ASN A 61 11.16 3.08 -4.24
CA ASN A 61 11.38 2.14 -3.14
C ASN A 61 10.10 1.38 -2.76
N VAL A 62 8.91 2.01 -2.84
CA VAL A 62 7.63 1.31 -2.69
C VAL A 62 7.44 0.23 -3.76
N VAL A 63 7.76 0.54 -5.02
CA VAL A 63 7.67 -0.43 -6.12
C VAL A 63 8.60 -1.61 -5.87
N ASP A 64 9.83 -1.37 -5.43
CA ASP A 64 10.80 -2.42 -5.15
C ASP A 64 10.35 -3.33 -3.99
N VAL A 65 9.80 -2.74 -2.92
CA VAL A 65 9.21 -3.49 -1.80
C VAL A 65 8.05 -4.35 -2.30
N ALA A 66 7.15 -3.81 -3.13
CA ALA A 66 6.01 -4.54 -3.68
C ALA A 66 6.43 -5.70 -4.60
N LEU A 67 7.45 -5.50 -5.44
CA LEU A 67 7.97 -6.52 -6.36
C LEU A 67 8.72 -7.64 -5.64
N ASN A 68 9.61 -7.31 -4.70
CA ASN A 68 10.30 -8.32 -3.91
C ASN A 68 9.29 -9.21 -3.20
N TYR A 69 8.28 -8.57 -2.61
CA TYR A 69 7.23 -9.25 -1.92
C TYR A 69 6.41 -10.19 -2.80
N ARG A 70 6.00 -9.72 -3.99
CA ARG A 70 5.31 -10.55 -4.99
C ARG A 70 6.09 -11.85 -5.24
N ASN A 71 7.40 -11.73 -5.44
CA ASN A 71 8.26 -12.88 -5.77
C ASN A 71 8.35 -13.88 -4.61
N VAL A 72 8.57 -13.39 -3.38
CA VAL A 72 8.62 -14.24 -2.19
C VAL A 72 7.28 -14.94 -1.94
N ALA A 73 6.17 -14.21 -2.02
CA ALA A 73 4.83 -14.76 -1.83
C ALA A 73 4.52 -15.85 -2.88
N LEU A 74 4.85 -15.61 -4.16
CA LEU A 74 4.61 -16.58 -5.23
C LEU A 74 5.46 -17.85 -5.09
N ALA A 75 6.72 -17.72 -4.67
CA ALA A 75 7.58 -18.86 -4.43
C ALA A 75 7.03 -19.75 -3.30
N ASP A 76 6.57 -19.13 -2.21
CA ASP A 76 5.96 -19.84 -1.09
C ASP A 76 4.62 -20.48 -1.47
N VAL A 77 3.76 -19.78 -2.22
CA VAL A 77 2.51 -20.34 -2.77
C VAL A 77 2.79 -21.58 -3.60
N LYS A 78 3.69 -21.49 -4.59
CA LYS A 78 4.04 -22.62 -5.47
C LYS A 78 4.53 -23.83 -4.67
N ARG A 79 5.53 -23.61 -3.80
CA ARG A 79 6.11 -24.69 -2.98
C ARG A 79 5.07 -25.36 -2.10
N LEU A 80 4.30 -24.56 -1.36
CA LEU A 80 3.36 -25.06 -0.36
C LEU A 80 2.13 -25.72 -1.00
N MET A 81 1.66 -25.23 -2.14
CA MET A 81 0.55 -25.85 -2.87
C MET A 81 0.94 -27.17 -3.52
N ASN A 82 2.15 -27.29 -4.09
CA ASN A 82 2.63 -28.57 -4.62
C ASN A 82 2.72 -29.63 -3.52
N ILE A 83 3.43 -29.34 -2.42
CA ILE A 83 3.61 -30.28 -1.30
C ILE A 83 2.25 -30.72 -0.73
N ALA A 84 1.38 -29.78 -0.41
CA ALA A 84 0.10 -30.10 0.22
C ALA A 84 -0.89 -30.74 -0.78
N GLY A 85 -0.86 -30.32 -2.05
CA GLY A 85 -1.71 -30.85 -3.10
C GLY A 85 -1.40 -32.30 -3.43
N GLU A 86 -0.13 -32.64 -3.62
CA GLU A 86 0.34 -34.02 -3.86
C GLU A 86 -0.03 -34.96 -2.70
N GLN A 87 0.17 -34.49 -1.46
CA GLN A 87 -0.18 -35.28 -0.28
C GLN A 87 -1.70 -35.51 -0.19
N ILE A 88 -2.51 -34.49 -0.48
CA ILE A 88 -3.98 -34.62 -0.48
C ILE A 88 -4.44 -35.58 -1.57
N ASP A 89 -3.88 -35.49 -2.78
CA ASP A 89 -4.18 -36.41 -3.88
C ASP A 89 -3.86 -37.86 -3.50
N THR A 90 -2.67 -38.08 -2.93
CA THR A 90 -2.26 -39.39 -2.41
C THR A 90 -3.21 -39.90 -1.32
N ASP A 91 -3.54 -39.05 -0.35
CA ASP A 91 -4.41 -39.41 0.77
C ASP A 91 -5.82 -39.78 0.32
N ILE A 92 -6.43 -38.99 -0.57
CA ILE A 92 -7.80 -39.23 -1.04
C ILE A 92 -7.87 -40.46 -1.96
N ARG A 93 -6.86 -40.68 -2.80
CA ARG A 93 -6.80 -41.88 -3.67
C ARG A 93 -6.63 -43.15 -2.85
N ASN A 94 -5.79 -43.12 -1.81
CA ASN A 94 -5.67 -44.25 -0.88
C ASN A 94 -6.98 -44.53 -0.13
N GLU A 95 -7.73 -43.50 0.25
CA GLU A 95 -9.07 -43.64 0.83
C GLU A 95 -10.04 -44.27 -0.18
N LEU A 96 -10.04 -43.81 -1.44
CA LEU A 96 -10.91 -44.32 -2.50
C LEU A 96 -10.58 -45.77 -2.88
N VAL A 97 -9.31 -46.18 -2.94
CA VAL A 97 -8.91 -47.59 -3.14
C VAL A 97 -9.51 -48.47 -2.05
N LYS A 98 -9.41 -48.06 -0.78
CA LYS A 98 -9.97 -48.81 0.34
C LYS A 98 -11.49 -48.88 0.30
N LEU A 99 -12.15 -47.79 -0.10
CA LEU A 99 -13.61 -47.71 -0.14
C LEU A 99 -14.21 -48.47 -1.32
N THR A 100 -13.56 -48.44 -2.48
CA THR A 100 -14.12 -48.98 -3.74
C THR A 100 -13.59 -50.37 -4.08
N GLY A 101 -12.45 -50.78 -3.54
CA GLY A 101 -11.73 -52.00 -3.93
C GLY A 101 -11.07 -51.93 -5.31
N GLN A 102 -11.13 -50.77 -5.99
CA GLN A 102 -10.50 -50.58 -7.30
C GLN A 102 -8.98 -50.40 -7.18
N ALA A 103 -8.26 -50.59 -8.29
CA ALA A 103 -6.82 -50.36 -8.35
C ALA A 103 -6.46 -48.88 -8.10
N TYR A 104 -5.20 -48.62 -7.72
CA TYR A 104 -4.71 -47.26 -7.57
C TYR A 104 -4.63 -46.56 -8.94
N ILE A 105 -5.33 -45.43 -9.09
CA ILE A 105 -5.30 -44.58 -10.28
C ILE A 105 -4.48 -43.35 -9.94
N SER A 106 -3.39 -43.09 -10.65
CA SER A 106 -2.53 -41.91 -10.44
C SER A 106 -2.93 -40.72 -11.32
N GLY A 107 -2.65 -39.50 -10.87
CA GLY A 107 -2.62 -38.30 -11.73
C GLY A 107 -3.66 -37.21 -11.44
N GLY A 108 -3.63 -36.13 -12.22
CA GLY A 108 -4.68 -35.08 -12.24
C GLY A 108 -4.53 -33.94 -11.22
N ALA A 109 -3.74 -34.09 -10.16
CA ALA A 109 -3.56 -33.01 -9.17
C ALA A 109 -2.70 -31.85 -9.67
N GLN A 110 -1.62 -32.12 -10.42
CA GLN A 110 -0.67 -31.08 -10.84
C GLN A 110 -1.33 -30.00 -11.70
N GLN A 111 -2.15 -30.39 -12.68
CA GLN A 111 -2.88 -29.44 -13.52
C GLN A 111 -3.76 -28.50 -12.68
N ILE A 112 -4.48 -29.04 -11.70
CA ILE A 112 -5.33 -28.25 -10.78
C ILE A 112 -4.48 -27.30 -9.95
N ILE A 113 -3.32 -27.75 -9.48
CA ILE A 113 -2.40 -26.92 -8.69
C ILE A 113 -1.88 -25.77 -9.55
N ASP A 114 -1.40 -26.03 -10.76
CA ASP A 114 -0.85 -25.03 -11.68
C ASP A 114 -1.89 -23.95 -12.07
N GLU A 115 -3.11 -24.37 -12.38
CA GLU A 115 -4.23 -23.46 -12.66
C GLU A 115 -4.54 -22.55 -11.46
N GLN A 116 -4.56 -23.11 -10.24
CA GLN A 116 -4.87 -22.36 -9.03
C GLN A 116 -3.73 -21.45 -8.57
N VAL A 117 -2.48 -21.87 -8.74
CA VAL A 117 -1.30 -21.02 -8.55
C VAL A 117 -1.37 -19.81 -9.49
N THR A 118 -1.71 -20.02 -10.76
CA THR A 118 -1.86 -18.94 -11.75
C THR A 118 -2.96 -17.97 -11.34
N LEU A 119 -4.10 -18.48 -10.86
CA LEU A 119 -5.18 -17.65 -10.33
C LEU A 119 -4.74 -16.82 -9.11
N ILE A 120 -4.00 -17.41 -8.17
CA ILE A 120 -3.45 -16.70 -7.01
C ILE A 120 -2.48 -15.61 -7.48
N GLN A 121 -1.62 -15.91 -8.44
CA GLN A 121 -0.69 -14.94 -9.02
C GLN A 121 -1.43 -13.73 -9.62
N ASN A 122 -2.46 -13.97 -10.44
CA ASN A 122 -3.26 -12.89 -11.03
C ASN A 122 -3.93 -12.03 -9.95
N ASN A 123 -4.45 -12.64 -8.89
CA ASN A 123 -5.04 -11.91 -7.77
C ASN A 123 -3.99 -11.07 -7.03
N ILE A 124 -2.79 -11.59 -6.80
CA ILE A 124 -1.69 -10.81 -6.20
C ILE A 124 -1.38 -9.59 -7.06
N ASP A 125 -1.28 -9.79 -8.38
CA ASP A 125 -0.94 -8.73 -9.33
C ASP A 125 -2.00 -7.63 -9.34
N VAL A 126 -3.29 -8.00 -9.27
CA VAL A 126 -4.39 -7.05 -9.10
C VAL A 126 -4.26 -6.27 -7.78
N GLY A 127 -3.94 -6.95 -6.68
CA GLY A 127 -3.72 -6.32 -5.38
C GLY A 127 -2.56 -5.32 -5.37
N LEU A 128 -1.52 -5.58 -6.17
CA LEU A 128 -0.30 -4.78 -6.24
C LEU A 128 -0.31 -3.73 -7.34
N MET A 129 -1.25 -3.77 -8.29
CA MET A 129 -1.27 -2.94 -9.51
C MET A 129 -1.03 -1.44 -9.24
N GLY A 130 -1.66 -0.89 -8.20
CA GLY A 130 -1.44 0.52 -7.81
C GLY A 130 -0.06 0.77 -7.19
N LEU A 131 0.47 -0.17 -6.43
CA LEU A 131 1.76 -0.04 -5.72
C LEU A 131 2.96 -0.19 -6.64
N VAL A 132 2.86 -1.01 -7.69
CA VAL A 132 3.92 -1.18 -8.70
C VAL A 132 3.92 -0.05 -9.74
N ASN A 133 2.93 0.86 -9.70
CA ASN A 133 2.89 2.01 -10.58
C ASN A 133 3.92 3.05 -10.14
N ARG A 134 4.82 3.42 -11.07
CA ARG A 134 5.86 4.44 -10.84
C ARG A 134 5.33 5.87 -10.95
N ASN A 135 4.15 6.07 -11.51
CA ASN A 135 3.52 7.38 -11.63
C ASN A 135 2.89 7.79 -10.28
N VAL A 136 3.42 8.84 -9.66
CA VAL A 136 3.03 9.32 -8.32
C VAL A 136 1.51 9.46 -8.12
N PRO A 137 0.75 10.15 -9.00
CA PRO A 137 -0.70 10.30 -8.80
C PRO A 137 -1.47 8.99 -8.79
N SER A 138 -0.93 7.95 -9.42
CA SER A 138 -1.52 6.62 -9.51
C SER A 138 -1.00 5.65 -8.44
N ASN A 139 0.00 6.06 -7.64
CA ASN A 139 0.56 5.24 -6.57
C ASN A 139 -0.08 5.61 -5.22
N PRO A 140 -0.82 4.69 -4.57
CA PRO A 140 -1.55 5.00 -3.35
C PRO A 140 -0.63 5.33 -2.18
N ALA A 141 0.56 4.75 -2.09
CA ALA A 141 1.52 5.09 -1.05
C ALA A 141 2.10 6.50 -1.24
N ALA A 142 2.41 6.89 -2.49
CA ALA A 142 2.88 8.23 -2.81
C ALA A 142 1.80 9.30 -2.54
N ASN A 143 0.53 8.97 -2.80
CA ASN A 143 -0.59 9.84 -2.45
C ASN A 143 -0.72 10.02 -0.93
N VAL A 144 -0.58 8.96 -0.16
CA VAL A 144 -0.55 9.04 1.32
C VAL A 144 0.62 9.90 1.79
N TYR A 145 1.81 9.68 1.24
CA TYR A 145 3.00 10.49 1.54
C TYR A 145 2.73 11.99 1.37
N LYS A 146 2.21 12.38 0.20
CA LYS A 146 1.85 13.77 -0.11
C LYS A 146 0.78 14.33 0.83
N GLN A 147 -0.23 13.54 1.18
CA GLN A 147 -1.28 13.99 2.09
C GLN A 147 -0.75 14.21 3.50
N ILE A 148 0.17 13.36 3.96
CA ILE A 148 0.80 13.53 5.27
C ILE A 148 1.63 14.81 5.32
N THR A 149 2.43 15.09 4.28
CA THR A 149 3.23 16.33 4.24
C THR A 149 2.35 17.57 4.23
N GLN A 150 1.30 17.59 3.40
CA GLN A 150 0.34 18.70 3.32
C GLN A 150 -0.41 18.92 4.64
N ASN A 151 -0.91 17.85 5.25
CA ASN A 151 -1.63 17.93 6.52
C ASN A 151 -0.72 18.35 7.67
N ALA A 152 0.54 17.91 7.67
CA ALA A 152 1.50 18.29 8.69
C ALA A 152 1.77 19.80 8.64
N VAL A 153 2.03 20.34 7.45
CA VAL A 153 2.20 21.79 7.23
C VAL A 153 0.99 22.57 7.71
N PHE A 154 -0.22 22.15 7.32
CA PHE A 154 -1.46 22.78 7.78
C PHE A 154 -1.58 22.74 9.31
N GLN A 155 -1.34 21.60 9.95
CA GLN A 155 -1.46 21.48 11.41
C GLN A 155 -0.43 22.33 12.17
N VAL A 156 0.79 22.46 11.66
CA VAL A 156 1.82 23.30 12.25
C VAL A 156 1.45 24.78 12.08
N THR A 157 1.11 25.19 10.87
CA THR A 157 0.86 26.61 10.55
C THR A 157 -0.46 27.14 11.11
N ALA A 158 -1.52 26.32 11.12
CA ALA A 158 -2.83 26.76 11.62
C ALA A 158 -2.98 26.60 13.13
N ASN A 159 -2.38 25.56 13.73
CA ASN A 159 -2.66 25.18 15.12
C ASN A 159 -1.41 25.17 16.02
N GLY A 160 -0.24 25.59 15.52
CA GLY A 160 1.01 25.61 16.30
C GLY A 160 1.49 24.24 16.75
N LYS A 161 1.03 23.16 16.10
CA LYS A 161 1.40 21.79 16.48
C LYS A 161 2.85 21.52 16.11
N PRO A 162 3.67 20.86 16.96
CA PRO A 162 5.01 20.44 16.58
C PRO A 162 4.99 19.55 15.33
N LEU A 163 5.92 19.78 14.40
CA LEU A 163 5.97 19.08 13.10
C LEU A 163 6.08 17.57 13.28
N SER A 164 6.97 17.12 14.18
CA SER A 164 7.16 15.70 14.49
C SER A 164 5.84 15.05 14.91
N ARG A 165 5.09 15.70 15.82
CA ARG A 165 3.78 15.22 16.27
C ARG A 165 2.73 15.24 15.17
N ALA A 166 2.73 16.28 14.32
CA ALA A 166 1.81 16.38 13.20
C ALA A 166 2.02 15.23 12.20
N ILE A 167 3.28 14.88 11.91
CA ILE A 167 3.64 13.74 11.08
C ILE A 167 3.17 12.44 11.73
N ASP A 168 3.54 12.19 12.99
CA ASP A 168 3.22 10.95 13.71
C ASP A 168 1.70 10.69 13.77
N ASP A 169 0.89 11.71 14.09
CA ASP A 169 -0.56 11.58 14.13
C ASP A 169 -1.17 11.22 12.77
N ASN A 170 -0.66 11.82 11.70
CA ASN A 170 -1.09 11.49 10.36
C ASN A 170 -0.66 10.07 9.97
N ILE A 171 0.56 9.64 10.31
CA ILE A 171 1.01 8.26 10.10
C ILE A 171 0.10 7.29 10.86
N TYR A 172 -0.23 7.53 12.13
CA TYR A 172 -1.14 6.68 12.89
C TYR A 172 -2.54 6.58 12.29
N ALA A 173 -3.06 7.69 11.76
CA ALA A 173 -4.34 7.70 11.07
C ALA A 173 -4.30 6.81 9.81
N TRP A 174 -3.23 6.90 9.02
CA TRP A 174 -3.07 6.06 7.83
C TRP A 174 -2.80 4.60 8.14
N VAL A 175 -2.03 4.29 9.19
CA VAL A 175 -1.84 2.90 9.66
C VAL A 175 -3.18 2.29 10.09
N TYR A 176 -4.08 3.06 10.69
CA TYR A 176 -5.42 2.61 11.05
C TYR A 176 -6.33 2.39 9.83
N ASN A 177 -6.34 3.36 8.91
CA ASN A 177 -7.20 3.34 7.72
C ASN A 177 -6.72 2.37 6.63
N GLY A 178 -5.41 2.08 6.58
CA GLY A 178 -4.75 1.34 5.50
C GLY A 178 -4.49 2.20 4.27
N LEU A 179 -3.72 1.65 3.32
CA LEU A 179 -3.45 2.34 2.06
C LEU A 179 -4.73 2.47 1.21
N PRO A 180 -4.96 3.61 0.55
CA PRO A 180 -6.17 3.86 -0.24
C PRO A 180 -6.09 3.17 -1.61
N THR A 181 -6.12 1.84 -1.62
CA THR A 181 -6.10 1.05 -2.85
C THR A 181 -7.46 1.09 -3.57
N GLY A 182 -7.46 0.80 -4.87
CA GLY A 182 -8.69 0.67 -5.68
C GLY A 182 -9.47 -0.62 -5.45
N LEU A 183 -9.17 -1.38 -4.40
CA LEU A 183 -9.77 -2.68 -4.14
C LEU A 183 -11.17 -2.49 -3.55
N VAL A 184 -12.18 -2.82 -4.34
CA VAL A 184 -13.59 -2.77 -3.94
C VAL A 184 -14.27 -4.10 -4.21
N ASN A 185 -15.15 -4.52 -3.31
CA ASN A 185 -15.99 -5.68 -3.58
C ASN A 185 -17.18 -5.29 -4.47
N ARG A 186 -17.95 -6.29 -4.95
CA ARG A 186 -19.14 -6.07 -5.78
C ARG A 186 -20.23 -5.21 -5.10
N ALA A 187 -20.24 -5.16 -3.78
CA ALA A 187 -21.16 -4.33 -2.99
C ALA A 187 -20.61 -2.90 -2.76
N GLY A 188 -19.50 -2.52 -3.39
CA GLY A 188 -18.88 -1.19 -3.28
C GLY A 188 -18.04 -0.97 -2.02
N ALA A 189 -17.92 -1.97 -1.13
CA ALA A 189 -17.11 -1.83 0.07
C ALA A 189 -15.62 -1.92 -0.24
N LYS A 190 -14.85 -0.95 0.25
CA LYS A 190 -13.38 -0.93 0.13
C LYS A 190 -12.77 -2.11 0.89
N LEU A 191 -11.76 -2.72 0.29
CA LEU A 191 -10.98 -3.80 0.87
C LEU A 191 -9.57 -3.31 1.15
N SER A 192 -9.09 -3.53 2.38
CA SER A 192 -7.66 -3.39 2.68
C SER A 192 -6.84 -4.37 1.83
N LEU A 193 -5.59 -4.03 1.50
CA LEU A 193 -4.66 -4.92 0.80
C LEU A 193 -4.52 -6.28 1.49
N GLU A 194 -4.28 -6.27 2.81
CA GLU A 194 -4.19 -7.49 3.62
C GLU A 194 -5.48 -8.34 3.54
N GLY A 195 -6.63 -7.68 3.67
CA GLY A 195 -7.95 -8.33 3.62
C GLY A 195 -8.25 -8.98 2.28
N TYR A 196 -7.93 -8.30 1.17
CA TYR A 196 -8.10 -8.83 -0.18
C TYR A 196 -7.18 -10.02 -0.44
N SER A 197 -5.89 -9.88 -0.17
CA SER A 197 -4.95 -10.97 -0.42
C SER A 197 -5.23 -12.20 0.45
N ARG A 198 -5.59 -12.00 1.72
CA ARG A 198 -6.01 -13.07 2.62
C ARG A 198 -7.24 -13.79 2.09
N LEU A 199 -8.22 -13.06 1.55
CA LEU A 199 -9.42 -13.62 0.93
C LEU A 199 -9.06 -14.50 -0.29
N CYS A 200 -8.24 -13.99 -1.21
CA CYS A 200 -7.87 -14.68 -2.43
C CYS A 200 -7.08 -15.96 -2.13
N VAL A 201 -6.04 -15.88 -1.31
CA VAL A 201 -5.21 -17.04 -0.94
C VAL A 201 -6.03 -18.07 -0.18
N GLN A 202 -6.79 -17.66 0.83
CA GLN A 202 -7.58 -18.60 1.62
C GLN A 202 -8.63 -19.31 0.76
N SER A 203 -9.31 -18.60 -0.13
CA SER A 203 -10.33 -19.19 -1.01
C SER A 203 -9.71 -20.11 -2.05
N ALA A 204 -8.63 -19.69 -2.70
CA ALA A 204 -7.95 -20.49 -3.71
C ALA A 204 -7.38 -21.79 -3.11
N VAL A 205 -6.66 -21.72 -1.99
CA VAL A 205 -6.09 -22.91 -1.35
C VAL A 205 -7.18 -23.91 -0.93
N GLN A 206 -8.28 -23.42 -0.36
CA GLN A 206 -9.43 -24.28 -0.02
C GLN A 206 -10.06 -24.89 -1.27
N ASP A 207 -10.21 -24.12 -2.34
CA ASP A 207 -10.79 -24.56 -3.60
C ASP A 207 -9.91 -25.61 -4.30
N THR A 208 -8.59 -25.38 -4.40
CA THR A 208 -7.61 -26.33 -4.95
C THR A 208 -7.78 -27.70 -4.32
N PHE A 209 -7.80 -27.77 -3.00
CA PHE A 209 -7.80 -29.05 -2.31
C PHE A 209 -9.11 -29.81 -2.43
N GLN A 210 -10.24 -29.11 -2.55
CA GLN A 210 -11.47 -29.79 -2.88
C GLN A 210 -11.56 -30.18 -4.34
N LYS A 211 -11.02 -29.40 -5.28
CA LYS A 211 -10.94 -29.79 -6.69
C LYS A 211 -10.10 -31.06 -6.87
N ILE A 212 -8.97 -31.18 -6.17
CA ILE A 212 -8.15 -32.40 -6.15
C ILE A 212 -8.99 -33.58 -5.64
N ARG A 213 -9.66 -33.44 -4.49
CA ARG A 213 -10.52 -34.51 -3.94
C ARG A 213 -11.65 -34.90 -4.89
N MET A 214 -12.36 -33.93 -5.45
CA MET A 214 -13.47 -34.18 -6.37
C MET A 214 -13.00 -34.79 -7.68
N ARG A 215 -11.80 -34.44 -8.15
CA ARG A 215 -11.20 -35.08 -9.32
C ARG A 215 -10.88 -36.55 -9.03
N ALA A 216 -10.22 -36.84 -7.91
CA ALA A 216 -9.96 -38.21 -7.50
C ALA A 216 -11.27 -39.00 -7.37
N MET A 217 -12.28 -38.46 -6.70
CA MET A 217 -13.60 -39.11 -6.59
C MET A 217 -14.21 -39.43 -7.96
N ARG A 218 -14.10 -38.51 -8.93
CA ARG A 218 -14.56 -38.73 -10.32
C ARG A 218 -13.82 -39.87 -11.00
N ASP A 219 -12.50 -39.95 -10.83
CA ASP A 219 -11.68 -41.03 -11.43
C ASP A 219 -12.11 -42.42 -10.91
N TYR A 220 -12.68 -42.50 -9.70
CA TYR A 220 -13.22 -43.72 -9.10
C TYR A 220 -14.74 -43.88 -9.25
N HIS A 221 -15.38 -43.02 -10.05
CA HIS A 221 -16.84 -43.00 -10.25
C HIS A 221 -17.66 -42.80 -8.95
N VAL A 222 -17.10 -42.11 -7.95
CA VAL A 222 -17.79 -41.79 -6.70
C VAL A 222 -18.46 -40.42 -6.84
N THR A 223 -19.79 -40.41 -7.00
CA THR A 223 -20.59 -39.19 -7.21
C THR A 223 -21.27 -38.67 -5.94
N LEU A 224 -21.22 -39.43 -4.84
CA LEU A 224 -21.75 -39.04 -3.54
C LEU A 224 -20.64 -38.58 -2.59
N GLY A 225 -20.93 -37.56 -1.80
CA GLY A 225 -20.03 -37.08 -0.77
C GLY A 225 -20.77 -36.71 0.52
N LEU A 226 -20.12 -36.91 1.66
CA LEU A 226 -20.56 -36.39 2.93
C LEU A 226 -20.08 -34.94 3.08
N TYR A 227 -21.02 -34.00 3.17
CA TYR A 227 -20.70 -32.60 3.43
C TYR A 227 -20.36 -32.40 4.90
N SER A 228 -19.17 -31.87 5.18
CA SER A 228 -18.74 -31.58 6.55
C SER A 228 -19.69 -30.60 7.26
N GLN A 229 -19.51 -30.47 8.57
CA GLN A 229 -20.33 -29.63 9.41
C GLN A 229 -19.52 -28.64 10.23
N HIS A 230 -20.12 -27.48 10.44
CA HIS A 230 -19.62 -26.38 11.25
C HIS A 230 -20.77 -25.73 12.02
N PRO A 231 -20.51 -25.27 13.26
CA PRO A 231 -21.52 -24.60 14.07
C PRO A 231 -21.93 -23.24 13.49
N ALA A 232 -21.14 -22.67 12.59
CA ALA A 232 -21.39 -21.38 11.93
C ALA A 232 -21.28 -21.56 10.41
N SER A 233 -22.37 -21.37 9.69
CA SER A 233 -22.44 -21.59 8.24
C SER A 233 -23.26 -20.52 7.53
N ARG A 234 -22.97 -20.30 6.25
CA ARG A 234 -23.78 -19.41 5.40
C ARG A 234 -25.11 -20.08 5.01
N PRO A 235 -26.12 -19.32 4.55
CA PRO A 235 -27.41 -19.87 4.13
C PRO A 235 -27.32 -21.01 3.11
N ALA A 236 -26.43 -20.91 2.13
CA ALA A 236 -26.25 -21.97 1.13
C ALA A 236 -25.63 -23.27 1.69
N CYS A 237 -24.80 -23.21 2.74
CA CYS A 237 -24.16 -24.42 3.29
C CYS A 237 -24.98 -25.05 4.42
N ALA A 238 -25.76 -24.25 5.15
CA ALA A 238 -26.40 -24.68 6.39
C ALA A 238 -27.38 -25.87 6.21
N PRO A 239 -28.21 -25.93 5.14
CA PRO A 239 -29.17 -27.02 4.93
C PRO A 239 -28.54 -28.39 4.60
N ILE A 240 -27.30 -28.40 4.08
CA ILE A 240 -26.62 -29.62 3.60
C ILE A 240 -25.57 -30.17 4.55
N GLN A 241 -25.34 -29.53 5.71
CA GLN A 241 -24.32 -29.99 6.66
C GLN A 241 -24.62 -31.39 7.19
N ASN A 242 -23.59 -32.24 7.25
CA ASN A 242 -23.67 -33.64 7.67
C ASN A 242 -24.66 -34.50 6.86
N LYS A 243 -25.01 -34.05 5.65
CA LYS A 243 -25.82 -34.81 4.69
C LYS A 243 -24.92 -35.41 3.63
N VAL A 244 -25.34 -36.57 3.15
CA VAL A 244 -24.84 -37.14 1.91
C VAL A 244 -25.50 -36.35 0.79
N ILE A 245 -24.70 -35.90 -0.17
CA ILE A 245 -25.15 -35.07 -1.28
C ILE A 245 -24.58 -35.60 -2.60
N ASN A 246 -25.30 -35.36 -3.68
CA ASN A 246 -24.79 -35.53 -5.04
C ASN A 246 -23.75 -34.43 -5.33
N LEU A 247 -22.61 -34.85 -5.87
CA LEU A 247 -21.54 -33.96 -6.37
C LEU A 247 -21.66 -33.70 -7.87
N VAL A 248 -22.73 -34.20 -8.48
CA VAL A 248 -23.15 -33.99 -9.87
C VAL A 248 -24.49 -33.25 -9.87
N PRO A 249 -24.82 -32.51 -10.94
CA PRO A 249 -26.11 -31.83 -11.03
C PRO A 249 -27.26 -32.82 -11.27
N PRO A 250 -28.53 -32.44 -11.05
CA PRO A 250 -29.69 -33.34 -11.19
C PRO A 250 -29.86 -33.96 -12.58
N GLU A 251 -29.35 -33.31 -13.63
CA GLU A 251 -29.38 -33.78 -15.02
C GLU A 251 -28.30 -34.82 -15.37
N ASP A 252 -27.35 -35.09 -14.47
CA ASP A 252 -26.29 -36.09 -14.68
C ASP A 252 -26.85 -37.52 -14.58
N GLU A 253 -26.42 -38.42 -15.46
CA GLU A 253 -26.87 -39.82 -15.47
C GLU A 253 -26.54 -40.59 -14.18
N HIS A 254 -25.51 -40.13 -13.43
CA HIS A 254 -25.09 -40.72 -12.16
C HIS A 254 -25.74 -40.04 -10.94
N PHE A 255 -26.72 -39.16 -11.14
CA PHE A 255 -27.46 -38.53 -10.07
C PHE A 255 -28.29 -39.56 -9.29
N ASN A 256 -28.14 -39.58 -7.97
CA ASN A 256 -28.94 -40.44 -7.10
C ASN A 256 -30.12 -39.64 -6.51
N PRO A 257 -31.38 -39.97 -6.86
CA PRO A 257 -32.56 -39.21 -6.43
C PRO A 257 -32.83 -39.25 -4.91
N LYS A 258 -32.15 -40.13 -4.16
CA LYS A 258 -32.22 -40.18 -2.70
C LYS A 258 -31.57 -38.98 -2.01
N TYR A 259 -30.66 -38.29 -2.69
CA TYR A 259 -29.85 -37.22 -2.11
C TYR A 259 -30.02 -35.91 -2.88
N ASP A 260 -29.93 -34.79 -2.17
CA ASP A 260 -29.92 -33.46 -2.79
C ASP A 260 -28.58 -33.21 -3.51
N SER A 261 -28.56 -32.35 -4.52
CA SER A 261 -27.34 -31.98 -5.25
C SER A 261 -26.68 -30.74 -4.65
N ILE A 262 -25.34 -30.72 -4.57
CA ILE A 262 -24.59 -29.53 -4.17
C ILE A 262 -24.86 -28.33 -5.09
N TYR A 263 -25.25 -28.58 -6.35
CA TYR A 263 -25.57 -27.53 -7.33
C TYR A 263 -26.85 -26.77 -6.97
N ASN A 264 -27.82 -27.42 -6.31
CA ASN A 264 -29.02 -26.77 -5.77
C ASN A 264 -28.69 -25.76 -4.66
N HIS A 265 -27.47 -25.82 -4.12
CA HIS A 265 -26.94 -24.91 -3.10
C HIS A 265 -25.94 -23.91 -3.68
N GLY A 266 -26.01 -23.63 -4.99
CA GLY A 266 -25.24 -22.59 -5.66
C GLY A 266 -23.75 -22.90 -5.81
N TYR A 267 -23.37 -24.19 -5.82
CA TYR A 267 -22.00 -24.60 -6.11
C TYR A 267 -21.48 -23.96 -7.40
N GLY A 268 -20.20 -23.56 -7.40
CA GLY A 268 -19.59 -22.80 -8.50
C GLY A 268 -19.79 -21.27 -8.41
N THR A 269 -20.64 -20.78 -7.49
CA THR A 269 -20.78 -19.34 -7.25
C THR A 269 -20.02 -18.88 -5.99
N PRO A 270 -19.58 -17.61 -5.90
CA PRO A 270 -18.92 -17.10 -4.69
C PRO A 270 -19.76 -17.22 -3.42
N ALA A 271 -21.08 -17.06 -3.53
CA ALA A 271 -22.00 -17.08 -2.38
C ALA A 271 -22.48 -18.49 -2.00
N GLY A 272 -22.46 -19.44 -2.93
CA GLY A 272 -22.99 -20.78 -2.71
C GLY A 272 -22.11 -21.70 -1.87
N ALA A 273 -22.52 -22.98 -1.83
CA ALA A 273 -21.75 -24.05 -1.22
C ALA A 273 -20.34 -24.08 -1.81
N ARG A 274 -19.33 -24.23 -0.92
CA ARG A 274 -17.90 -24.21 -1.31
C ARG A 274 -17.40 -22.90 -1.96
N GLY A 275 -18.17 -21.82 -1.92
CA GLY A 275 -17.75 -20.49 -2.41
C GLY A 275 -16.70 -19.79 -1.55
N ILE A 276 -16.41 -18.51 -1.85
CA ILE A 276 -15.33 -17.73 -1.22
C ILE A 276 -15.38 -17.77 0.31
N ASN A 277 -14.24 -17.90 1.00
CA ASN A 277 -14.16 -18.06 2.47
C ASN A 277 -14.91 -19.27 3.08
N CYS A 278 -15.36 -20.25 2.29
CA CYS A 278 -15.92 -21.48 2.83
C CYS A 278 -14.81 -22.42 3.34
N HIS A 279 -15.06 -23.12 4.44
CA HIS A 279 -14.12 -24.09 5.03
C HIS A 279 -14.65 -25.53 5.01
N HIS A 280 -15.87 -25.74 4.53
CA HIS A 280 -16.50 -27.05 4.45
C HIS A 280 -15.74 -27.96 3.48
N PHE A 281 -15.23 -29.09 3.92
CA PHE A 281 -14.74 -30.12 3.02
C PHE A 281 -15.84 -31.17 2.73
N ILE A 282 -15.58 -32.00 1.73
CA ILE A 282 -16.42 -33.10 1.28
C ILE A 282 -15.58 -34.37 1.37
N SER A 283 -16.12 -35.38 2.04
CA SER A 283 -15.53 -36.72 2.13
C SER A 283 -16.24 -37.67 1.16
N PRO A 284 -15.55 -38.65 0.55
CA PRO A 284 -16.19 -39.66 -0.28
C PRO A 284 -17.27 -40.43 0.46
N TRP A 285 -18.32 -40.84 -0.25
CA TRP A 285 -19.41 -41.63 0.32
C TRP A 285 -19.84 -42.76 -0.61
N LEU A 286 -19.83 -43.98 -0.09
CA LEU A 286 -20.43 -45.15 -0.73
C LEU A 286 -21.54 -45.71 0.16
N GLU A 287 -22.71 -45.91 -0.42
CA GLU A 287 -23.85 -46.48 0.30
C GLU A 287 -23.53 -47.91 0.77
N GLY A 288 -23.91 -48.24 2.01
CA GLY A 288 -23.66 -49.55 2.61
C GLY A 288 -22.23 -49.78 3.12
N ILE A 289 -21.27 -48.92 2.73
CA ILE A 289 -19.86 -49.03 3.15
C ILE A 289 -19.48 -47.89 4.10
N SER A 290 -19.81 -46.65 3.74
CA SER A 290 -19.46 -45.48 4.53
C SER A 290 -20.34 -45.34 5.78
N SER A 291 -19.76 -44.82 6.86
CA SER A 291 -20.48 -44.47 8.09
C SER A 291 -20.40 -42.97 8.35
N LYS A 292 -21.48 -42.40 8.91
CA LYS A 292 -21.48 -40.98 9.31
C LYS A 292 -20.79 -40.82 10.65
N PRO A 293 -19.91 -39.82 10.82
CA PRO A 293 -19.37 -39.50 12.13
C PRO A 293 -20.49 -38.98 13.06
N GLN A 294 -20.35 -39.23 14.35
CA GLN A 294 -21.21 -38.62 15.37
C GLN A 294 -21.03 -37.09 15.34
N ALA A 295 -22.15 -36.38 15.43
CA ALA A 295 -22.21 -34.98 15.11
C ALA A 295 -23.17 -34.22 16.03
N ASP A 296 -22.64 -33.22 16.76
CA ASP A 296 -23.45 -32.26 17.50
C ASP A 296 -24.03 -31.22 16.54
N LEU A 297 -25.16 -31.57 15.93
CA LEU A 297 -25.82 -30.74 14.93
C LEU A 297 -26.54 -29.54 15.56
N VAL A 298 -26.34 -28.37 14.97
CA VAL A 298 -27.22 -27.21 15.14
C VAL A 298 -28.18 -27.15 13.96
N THR A 299 -29.37 -26.59 14.14
CA THR A 299 -30.30 -26.38 13.03
C THR A 299 -29.71 -25.42 12.00
N PRO A 300 -30.14 -25.47 10.72
CA PRO A 300 -29.67 -24.54 9.70
C PRO A 300 -29.84 -23.06 10.11
N GLU A 301 -30.96 -22.71 10.74
CA GLU A 301 -31.26 -21.36 11.22
C GLU A 301 -30.26 -20.93 12.30
N GLN A 302 -29.96 -21.84 13.23
CA GLN A 302 -28.99 -21.60 14.29
C GLN A 302 -27.56 -21.48 13.73
N ALA A 303 -27.18 -22.29 12.73
CA ALA A 303 -25.88 -22.17 12.06
C ALA A 303 -25.70 -20.81 11.35
N ILE A 304 -26.76 -20.31 10.70
CA ILE A 304 -26.77 -18.99 10.05
C ILE A 304 -26.64 -17.87 11.10
N LYS A 305 -27.38 -17.98 12.21
CA LYS A 305 -27.28 -17.04 13.35
C LYS A 305 -25.88 -17.04 13.96
N ASN A 306 -25.30 -18.22 14.16
CA ASN A 306 -23.92 -18.40 14.64
C ASN A 306 -22.91 -17.76 13.68
N GLY A 307 -23.13 -17.85 12.37
CA GLY A 307 -22.33 -17.15 11.36
C GLY A 307 -22.27 -15.63 11.59
N LYS A 308 -23.42 -14.99 11.86
CA LYS A 308 -23.48 -13.56 12.18
C LYS A 308 -22.72 -13.21 13.46
N ILE A 309 -22.82 -14.04 14.49
CA ILE A 309 -22.10 -13.85 15.77
C ILE A 309 -20.59 -14.02 15.55
N GLN A 310 -20.18 -15.03 14.78
CA GLN A 310 -18.78 -15.23 14.44
C GLN A 310 -18.20 -14.04 13.67
N GLN A 311 -18.96 -13.42 12.76
CA GLN A 311 -18.50 -12.20 12.08
C GLN A 311 -18.26 -11.03 13.04
N LYS A 312 -19.03 -10.91 14.12
CA LYS A 312 -18.75 -9.93 15.20
C LYS A 312 -17.43 -10.22 15.90
N GLN A 313 -17.12 -11.50 16.19
CA GLN A 313 -15.79 -11.86 16.70
C GLN A 313 -14.68 -11.41 15.73
N ARG A 314 -14.84 -11.65 14.43
CA ARG A 314 -13.84 -11.24 13.42
C ARG A 314 -13.65 -9.72 13.39
N ALA A 315 -14.69 -8.93 13.69
CA ALA A 315 -14.56 -7.48 13.83
C ALA A 315 -13.70 -7.08 15.04
N TYR A 316 -13.89 -7.71 16.21
CA TYR A 316 -13.04 -7.49 17.38
C TYR A 316 -11.58 -7.85 17.11
N GLU A 317 -11.32 -8.98 16.46
CA GLU A 317 -9.96 -9.41 16.13
C GLU A 317 -9.27 -8.44 15.16
N ARG A 318 -9.98 -7.94 14.14
CA ARG A 318 -9.47 -6.89 13.26
C ARG A 318 -9.14 -5.62 14.03
N ALA A 319 -10.00 -5.19 14.95
CA ALA A 319 -9.74 -4.01 15.77
C ALA A 319 -8.50 -4.18 16.68
N ILE A 320 -8.29 -5.37 17.24
CA ILE A 320 -7.08 -5.68 18.02
C ILE A 320 -5.84 -5.64 17.11
N ARG A 321 -5.93 -6.24 15.91
CA ARG A 321 -4.84 -6.23 14.92
C ARG A 321 -4.46 -4.80 14.53
N GLN A 322 -5.44 -3.92 14.27
CA GLN A 322 -5.16 -2.52 13.95
C GLN A 322 -4.49 -1.77 15.10
N ALA A 323 -4.92 -1.97 16.35
CA ALA A 323 -4.23 -1.36 17.51
C ALA A 323 -2.77 -1.83 17.63
N LYS A 324 -2.51 -3.10 17.31
CA LYS A 324 -1.14 -3.64 17.31
C LYS A 324 -0.28 -3.07 16.19
N LYS A 325 -0.82 -2.83 14.99
CA LYS A 325 -0.10 -2.12 13.92
C LYS A 325 0.28 -0.70 14.36
N GLN A 326 -0.63 0.01 15.00
CA GLN A 326 -0.36 1.35 15.55
C GLN A 326 0.66 1.33 16.68
N LEU A 327 0.61 0.33 17.58
CA LEU A 327 1.63 0.13 18.61
C LEU A 327 3.02 -0.08 17.98
N MET A 328 3.13 -0.93 16.96
CA MET A 328 4.40 -1.15 16.27
C MET A 328 4.93 0.13 15.62
N MET A 329 4.05 0.91 14.99
CA MET A 329 4.44 2.20 14.44
C MET A 329 4.90 3.17 15.54
N ALA A 330 4.23 3.21 16.68
CA ALA A 330 4.64 4.05 17.80
C ALA A 330 6.03 3.66 18.34
N GLN A 331 6.32 2.36 18.41
CA GLN A 331 7.65 1.85 18.75
C GLN A 331 8.71 2.27 17.72
N GLN A 332 8.38 2.24 16.43
CA GLN A 332 9.29 2.67 15.38
C GLN A 332 9.59 4.18 15.43
N LEU A 333 8.57 4.99 15.72
CA LEU A 333 8.69 6.43 15.82
C LEU A 333 9.37 6.88 17.13
N GLY A 334 9.41 6.01 18.15
CA GLY A 334 9.95 6.35 19.48
C GLY A 334 8.97 7.18 20.32
N ASP A 335 7.67 7.11 20.03
CA ASP A 335 6.62 7.86 20.71
C ASP A 335 6.16 7.11 21.97
N GLU A 336 6.81 7.36 23.10
CA GLU A 336 6.50 6.74 24.40
C GLU A 336 5.03 6.91 24.83
N LYS A 337 4.42 8.06 24.52
CA LYS A 337 3.00 8.32 24.82
C LYS A 337 2.11 7.43 23.97
N GLY A 338 2.39 7.34 22.66
CA GLY A 338 1.71 6.44 21.73
C GLY A 338 1.85 4.97 22.14
N ILE A 339 3.05 4.54 22.54
CA ILE A 339 3.32 3.18 23.02
C ILE A 339 2.44 2.85 24.23
N ALA A 340 2.38 3.72 25.24
CA ALA A 340 1.55 3.52 26.41
C ALA A 340 0.05 3.46 26.05
N HIS A 341 -0.42 4.40 25.22
CA HIS A 341 -1.81 4.47 24.76
C HIS A 341 -2.24 3.19 24.03
N TYR A 342 -1.48 2.75 23.03
CA TYR A 342 -1.87 1.58 22.23
C TYR A 342 -1.76 0.27 23.01
N LYS A 343 -0.81 0.14 23.96
CA LYS A 343 -0.78 -1.00 24.91
C LYS A 343 -2.07 -1.09 25.72
N GLN A 344 -2.53 0.03 26.29
CA GLN A 344 -3.78 0.08 27.04
C GLN A 344 -4.99 -0.24 26.15
N LEU A 345 -5.05 0.33 24.95
CA LEU A 345 -6.12 0.09 24.00
C LEU A 345 -6.24 -1.39 23.61
N ILE A 346 -5.10 -2.05 23.37
CA ILE A 346 -5.05 -3.50 23.10
C ILE A 346 -5.61 -4.28 24.28
N ALA A 347 -5.18 -3.98 25.52
CA ALA A 347 -5.64 -4.66 26.72
C ALA A 347 -7.17 -4.57 26.88
N VAL A 348 -7.74 -3.37 26.70
CA VAL A 348 -9.20 -3.13 26.75
C VAL A 348 -9.92 -3.93 25.65
N ARG A 349 -9.44 -3.88 24.40
CA ARG A 349 -10.06 -4.63 23.29
C ARG A 349 -9.98 -6.15 23.51
N GLN A 350 -8.88 -6.64 24.07
CA GLN A 350 -8.70 -8.05 24.41
C GLN A 350 -9.59 -8.50 25.59
N GLN A 351 -9.88 -7.63 26.55
CA GLN A 351 -10.89 -7.91 27.57
C GLN A 351 -12.29 -8.01 26.95
N ARG A 352 -12.65 -7.07 26.06
CA ARG A 352 -13.95 -7.06 25.39
C ARG A 352 -14.20 -8.31 24.55
N ILE A 353 -13.23 -8.77 23.74
CA ILE A 353 -13.40 -10.00 22.97
C ILE A 353 -13.57 -11.23 23.87
N ARG A 354 -12.82 -11.32 24.98
CA ARG A 354 -12.96 -12.41 25.97
C ARG A 354 -14.36 -12.44 26.57
N ALA A 355 -14.89 -11.27 26.97
CA ALA A 355 -16.25 -11.17 27.47
C ALA A 355 -17.30 -11.52 26.40
N PHE A 356 -17.09 -11.08 25.15
CA PHE A 356 -18.00 -11.34 24.04
C PHE A 356 -18.12 -12.82 23.68
N ILE A 357 -17.00 -13.56 23.63
CA ILE A 357 -17.03 -14.98 23.22
C ILE A 357 -17.49 -15.92 24.33
N LYS A 358 -17.33 -15.55 25.62
CA LYS A 358 -17.63 -16.38 26.80
C LYS A 358 -19.00 -17.10 26.75
N PRO A 359 -20.11 -16.47 26.31
CA PRO A 359 -21.42 -17.12 26.27
C PRO A 359 -21.59 -18.14 25.14
N TYR A 360 -20.68 -18.18 24.16
CA TYR A 360 -20.83 -18.94 22.94
C TYR A 360 -19.84 -20.10 22.87
N ARG A 361 -20.28 -21.31 23.24
CA ARG A 361 -19.49 -22.56 23.22
C ARG A 361 -18.81 -22.90 21.88
N PHE A 362 -19.31 -22.38 20.76
CA PHE A 362 -18.74 -22.60 19.42
C PHE A 362 -17.68 -21.55 19.01
N LEU A 363 -17.46 -20.53 19.85
CA LEU A 363 -16.43 -19.52 19.63
C LEU A 363 -15.25 -19.75 20.59
N TYR A 364 -14.06 -19.47 20.09
CA TYR A 364 -12.83 -19.52 20.88
C TYR A 364 -11.94 -18.35 20.50
N ARG A 365 -11.06 -17.94 21.41
CA ARG A 365 -10.11 -16.87 21.14
C ARG A 365 -9.00 -17.38 20.22
N ASP A 366 -8.90 -16.79 19.04
CA ASP A 366 -7.86 -17.11 18.07
C ASP A 366 -6.78 -16.02 18.09
N TYR A 367 -5.78 -16.19 18.96
CA TYR A 367 -4.68 -15.24 19.12
C TYR A 367 -3.94 -14.98 17.82
N GLN A 368 -3.89 -15.95 16.90
CA GLN A 368 -3.18 -15.82 15.63
C GLN A 368 -3.89 -14.84 14.70
N ARG A 369 -5.21 -14.68 14.80
CA ARG A 369 -5.95 -13.64 14.08
C ARG A 369 -5.70 -12.25 14.65
N GLU A 370 -5.23 -12.15 15.89
CA GLU A 370 -4.82 -10.88 16.48
C GLU A 370 -3.34 -10.56 16.22
N GLN A 371 -2.55 -11.47 15.63
CA GLN A 371 -1.12 -11.23 15.44
C GLN A 371 -0.87 -10.18 14.36
N VAL A 372 0.11 -9.32 14.64
CA VAL A 372 0.79 -8.47 13.67
C VAL A 372 2.25 -8.90 13.76
N ARG A 373 2.90 -9.12 12.63
CA ARG A 373 4.32 -9.43 12.64
C ARG A 373 5.12 -8.13 12.60
N SER A 374 6.12 -8.07 13.46
CA SER A 374 7.24 -7.14 13.34
C SER A 374 7.81 -7.24 11.94
N PHE A 375 8.05 -6.10 11.31
CA PHE A 375 8.82 -6.08 10.08
C PHE A 375 10.24 -6.57 10.39
N ASN A 376 10.57 -7.78 9.94
CA ASN A 376 11.93 -8.35 9.98
C ASN A 376 12.67 -8.12 8.65
N GLY A 377 12.05 -7.41 7.69
CA GLY A 377 12.77 -7.01 6.49
C GLY A 377 13.81 -5.97 6.86
N ASP A 378 14.94 -5.99 6.20
CA ASP A 378 15.91 -4.93 6.35
C ASP A 378 15.55 -3.79 5.38
N THR A 379 14.83 -2.76 5.86
CA THR A 379 14.68 -1.52 5.08
C THR A 379 15.93 -0.65 5.11
N SER A 380 16.98 -1.00 5.88
CA SER A 380 18.21 -0.18 5.95
C SER A 380 18.89 -0.05 4.59
N GLN A 381 18.64 -0.99 3.68
CA GLN A 381 19.09 -0.91 2.29
C GLN A 381 18.49 0.29 1.53
N TYR A 382 17.31 0.78 1.92
CA TYR A 382 16.70 1.96 1.33
C TYR A 382 17.28 3.20 2.01
N LYS A 383 17.98 4.04 1.23
CA LYS A 383 18.63 5.25 1.75
C LYS A 383 17.61 6.17 2.40
N THR A 384 17.75 6.39 3.71
CA THR A 384 16.97 7.40 4.41
C THR A 384 17.42 8.80 3.95
N PRO A 385 16.49 9.71 3.63
CA PRO A 385 16.83 11.11 3.41
C PRO A 385 17.53 11.68 4.65
N ALA A 386 18.44 12.64 4.45
CA ALA A 386 18.99 13.39 5.57
C ALA A 386 17.86 14.14 6.28
N ARG A 387 17.86 14.18 7.61
CA ARG A 387 16.86 14.95 8.37
C ARG A 387 16.99 16.42 8.03
N PHE A 388 15.86 17.05 7.71
CA PHE A 388 15.81 18.49 7.61
C PHE A 388 15.87 19.10 9.02
N SER A 389 16.88 19.95 9.27
CA SER A 389 17.14 20.58 10.56
C SER A 389 16.69 22.04 10.64
N GLY A 390 16.14 22.60 9.56
CA GLY A 390 15.76 24.02 9.49
C GLY A 390 16.95 25.00 9.38
N ALA A 391 18.20 24.53 9.53
CA ALA A 391 19.38 25.40 9.47
C ALA A 391 19.53 26.02 8.07
N ILE A 392 19.63 27.35 8.04
CA ILE A 392 19.73 28.14 6.82
C ILE A 392 21.22 28.30 6.46
N ASN A 393 21.58 27.93 5.23
CA ASN A 393 22.92 28.21 4.70
C ASN A 393 23.18 29.73 4.68
N LYS A 394 24.38 30.17 5.10
CA LYS A 394 24.78 31.60 5.14
C LYS A 394 24.53 32.34 3.82
N ARG A 395 24.75 31.70 2.67
CA ARG A 395 24.51 32.29 1.35
C ARG A 395 23.03 32.58 1.06
N SER A 396 22.11 31.95 1.77
CA SER A 396 20.67 32.11 1.62
C SER A 396 20.10 33.13 2.61
N GLN A 397 20.93 33.73 3.47
CA GLN A 397 20.50 34.64 4.50
C GLN A 397 19.77 35.87 3.92
N HIS A 398 20.27 36.42 2.82
CA HIS A 398 19.62 37.56 2.14
C HIS A 398 18.18 37.27 1.71
N ILE A 399 17.87 36.02 1.33
CA ILE A 399 16.51 35.61 0.97
C ILE A 399 15.62 35.57 2.21
N VAL A 400 16.18 35.24 3.38
CA VAL A 400 15.45 35.26 4.65
C VAL A 400 15.23 36.69 5.13
N ASP A 401 16.22 37.55 4.93
CA ASP A 401 16.19 38.96 5.34
C ASP A 401 15.22 39.81 4.47
N PHE A 402 14.87 39.31 3.28
CA PHE A 402 13.84 39.90 2.42
C PHE A 402 12.50 40.02 3.15
N LYS A 403 11.95 41.24 3.19
CA LYS A 403 10.67 41.54 3.84
C LYS A 403 9.52 41.36 2.85
N ALA A 404 8.91 40.18 2.86
CA ALA A 404 7.68 39.92 2.11
C ALA A 404 6.47 40.60 2.77
N TYR A 405 5.76 41.46 2.01
CA TYR A 405 4.54 42.16 2.46
C TYR A 405 3.27 41.49 1.94
N THR A 406 3.35 40.78 0.82
CA THR A 406 2.25 40.05 0.20
C THR A 406 2.38 38.54 0.36
N GLN A 407 1.27 37.84 0.15
CA GLN A 407 1.28 36.37 0.15
C GLN A 407 2.07 35.80 -1.05
N GLU A 408 2.12 36.52 -2.17
CA GLU A 408 2.90 36.13 -3.35
C GLU A 408 4.41 36.29 -3.10
N GLU A 409 4.84 37.42 -2.53
CA GLU A 409 6.23 37.63 -2.13
C GLU A 409 6.70 36.59 -1.11
N LYS A 410 5.83 36.22 -0.15
CA LYS A 410 6.14 35.17 0.82
C LYS A 410 6.29 33.81 0.15
N GLN A 411 5.47 33.51 -0.87
CA GLN A 411 5.61 32.29 -1.66
C GLN A 411 6.92 32.31 -2.47
N ALA A 412 7.26 33.44 -3.10
CA ALA A 412 8.48 33.61 -3.87
C ALA A 412 9.71 33.43 -2.99
N GLN A 413 9.73 34.10 -1.84
CA GLN A 413 10.77 33.99 -0.81
C GLN A 413 11.01 32.54 -0.41
N ASN A 414 9.93 31.80 -0.12
CA ASN A 414 10.03 30.40 0.27
C ASN A 414 10.63 29.56 -0.88
N MET A 415 10.19 29.75 -2.12
CA MET A 415 10.71 28.97 -3.25
C MET A 415 12.18 29.29 -3.55
N TYR A 416 12.58 30.56 -3.48
CA TYR A 416 13.99 30.97 -3.62
C TYR A 416 14.86 30.38 -2.50
N LEU A 417 14.34 30.39 -1.27
CA LEU A 417 15.03 29.78 -0.13
C LEU A 417 15.24 28.29 -0.38
N GLU A 418 14.22 27.56 -0.85
CA GLU A 418 14.34 26.14 -1.17
C GLU A 418 15.47 25.86 -2.16
N ILE A 419 15.49 26.63 -3.26
CA ILE A 419 16.46 26.46 -4.34
C ILE A 419 17.87 26.73 -3.81
N SER A 420 18.05 27.83 -3.08
CA SER A 420 19.35 28.27 -2.56
C SER A 420 19.91 27.36 -1.45
N GLN A 421 19.05 26.65 -0.70
CA GLN A 421 19.46 25.67 0.31
C GLN A 421 20.01 24.38 -0.32
N ARG A 422 19.63 24.04 -1.55
CA ARG A 422 20.13 22.83 -2.26
C ARG A 422 21.60 23.00 -2.66
N LYS A 423 22.36 21.89 -2.75
CA LYS A 423 23.72 21.93 -3.33
C LYS A 423 23.65 22.51 -4.75
N LYS A 424 24.38 23.59 -5.01
CA LYS A 424 24.40 24.31 -6.31
C LYS A 424 24.59 23.36 -7.48
N ALA A 425 25.54 22.42 -7.37
CA ALA A 425 25.78 21.41 -8.40
C ALA A 425 24.54 20.56 -8.75
N ASN A 426 23.68 20.25 -7.77
CA ASN A 426 22.46 19.47 -8.01
C ASN A 426 21.41 20.29 -8.76
N VAL A 427 21.23 21.56 -8.39
CA VAL A 427 20.33 22.49 -9.09
C VAL A 427 20.79 22.69 -10.53
N VAL A 428 22.07 22.99 -10.72
CA VAL A 428 22.68 23.17 -12.04
C VAL A 428 22.53 21.93 -12.91
N ASN A 429 22.84 20.74 -12.37
CA ASN A 429 22.72 19.48 -13.11
C ASN A 429 21.26 19.19 -13.51
N ALA A 430 20.30 19.48 -12.63
CA ALA A 430 18.88 19.25 -12.90
C ALA A 430 18.35 20.17 -14.01
N ILE A 431 18.61 21.48 -13.89
CA ILE A 431 18.18 22.47 -14.90
C ILE A 431 18.84 22.15 -16.25
N ALA A 432 20.17 21.97 -16.30
CA ALA A 432 20.88 21.67 -17.54
C ALA A 432 20.33 20.43 -18.25
N ARG A 433 20.05 19.35 -17.49
CA ARG A 433 19.46 18.12 -18.04
C ARG A 433 18.06 18.35 -18.59
N ASN A 434 17.24 19.15 -17.91
CA ASN A 434 15.83 19.31 -18.24
C ASN A 434 15.58 20.37 -19.33
N THR A 435 16.46 21.37 -19.46
CA THR A 435 16.30 22.47 -20.41
C THR A 435 17.16 22.34 -21.67
N GLY A 436 18.26 21.58 -21.58
CA GLY A 436 19.27 21.46 -22.64
C GLY A 436 20.36 22.53 -22.59
N PHE A 437 20.35 23.43 -21.60
CA PHE A 437 21.39 24.43 -21.42
C PHE A 437 22.70 23.79 -20.93
N SER A 438 23.83 24.42 -21.26
CA SER A 438 25.12 23.97 -20.74
C SER A 438 25.18 24.17 -19.22
N LYS A 439 25.87 23.27 -18.52
CA LYS A 439 26.07 23.42 -17.06
C LYS A 439 26.79 24.72 -16.70
N LYS A 440 27.64 25.21 -17.61
CA LYS A 440 28.35 26.48 -17.46
C LYS A 440 27.38 27.65 -17.45
N ASP A 441 26.49 27.73 -18.44
CA ASP A 441 25.49 28.80 -18.54
C ASP A 441 24.52 28.77 -17.35
N VAL A 442 24.03 27.59 -16.97
CA VAL A 442 23.16 27.45 -15.79
C VAL A 442 23.88 27.84 -14.51
N THR A 443 25.19 27.61 -14.42
CA THR A 443 25.99 28.07 -13.27
C THR A 443 26.06 29.60 -13.24
N THR A 444 26.30 30.25 -14.37
CA THR A 444 26.30 31.71 -14.49
C THR A 444 24.95 32.30 -14.05
N ILE A 445 23.84 31.76 -14.56
CA ILE A 445 22.48 32.19 -14.19
C ILE A 445 22.22 31.99 -12.70
N TYR A 446 22.56 30.82 -12.15
CA TYR A 446 22.38 30.56 -10.72
C TYR A 446 23.16 31.58 -9.89
N ASP A 447 24.38 31.91 -10.28
CA ASP A 447 25.20 32.84 -9.53
C ASP A 447 24.68 34.27 -9.61
N HIS A 448 24.23 34.68 -10.80
CA HIS A 448 23.54 35.96 -11.05
C HIS A 448 22.34 36.14 -10.13
N LEU A 449 21.49 35.12 -10.02
CA LEU A 449 20.25 35.17 -9.23
C LEU A 449 20.44 35.04 -7.72
N PHE A 450 21.37 34.18 -7.26
CA PHE A 450 21.39 33.73 -5.86
C PHE A 450 22.67 34.06 -5.09
N THR A 451 23.73 34.52 -5.73
CA THR A 451 25.04 34.66 -5.05
C THR A 451 25.74 35.99 -5.28
N LYS A 452 25.53 36.62 -6.43
CA LYS A 452 26.10 37.93 -6.74
C LYS A 452 25.19 39.03 -6.20
N GLN A 453 25.82 40.09 -5.70
CA GLN A 453 25.15 41.35 -5.43
C GLN A 453 25.33 42.26 -6.65
N HIS A 454 24.34 43.11 -6.90
CA HIS A 454 24.28 43.98 -8.06
C HIS A 454 23.93 45.40 -7.60
N VAL A 455 24.54 46.39 -8.25
CA VAL A 455 24.15 47.80 -8.08
C VAL A 455 22.96 48.02 -9.00
N ILE A 456 21.76 48.04 -8.42
CA ILE A 456 20.49 48.16 -9.17
C ILE A 456 20.29 49.62 -9.58
N ASP A 457 20.46 50.55 -8.64
CA ASP A 457 20.34 51.99 -8.87
C ASP A 457 21.69 52.71 -8.69
N THR A 458 21.93 53.72 -9.52
CA THR A 458 23.21 54.46 -9.52
C THR A 458 23.39 55.21 -8.20
N GLY A 459 24.41 54.84 -7.44
CA GLY A 459 24.72 55.43 -6.12
C GLY A 459 24.20 54.63 -4.93
N GLU A 460 23.56 53.48 -5.16
CA GLU A 460 23.15 52.56 -4.10
C GLU A 460 24.20 51.47 -3.82
N GLU A 461 24.10 50.90 -2.61
CA GLU A 461 24.91 49.74 -2.21
C GLU A 461 24.53 48.49 -3.03
N PRO A 462 25.47 47.57 -3.32
CA PRO A 462 25.16 46.32 -3.99
C PRO A 462 24.14 45.47 -3.22
N GLN A 463 23.05 45.09 -3.87
CA GLN A 463 21.95 44.32 -3.29
C GLN A 463 21.77 42.97 -4.00
N TYR A 464 21.15 42.01 -3.31
CA TYR A 464 20.71 40.77 -3.96
C TYR A 464 19.37 41.02 -4.66
N PHE A 465 19.07 40.23 -5.68
CA PHE A 465 17.75 40.30 -6.30
C PHE A 465 16.65 39.85 -5.35
N ASP A 466 15.54 40.58 -5.36
CA ASP A 466 14.35 40.22 -4.63
C ASP A 466 13.70 38.94 -5.22
N PRO A 467 13.14 38.06 -4.37
CA PRO A 467 12.43 36.88 -4.85
C PRO A 467 11.20 37.22 -5.70
N ASP A 468 11.21 36.81 -6.97
CA ASP A 468 10.06 36.93 -7.88
C ASP A 468 9.27 35.61 -7.98
N ILE A 469 7.94 35.70 -7.91
CA ILE A 469 7.07 34.51 -7.87
C ILE A 469 7.02 33.75 -9.19
N ASP A 470 7.10 34.43 -10.34
CA ASP A 470 7.04 33.79 -11.64
C ASP A 470 8.36 33.10 -11.97
N MET A 471 9.48 33.77 -11.71
CA MET A 471 10.83 33.21 -11.80
C MET A 471 11.00 32.01 -10.87
N ALA A 472 10.53 32.12 -9.62
CA ALA A 472 10.54 31.02 -8.65
C ALA A 472 9.82 29.77 -9.19
N LYS A 473 8.61 29.97 -9.73
CA LYS A 473 7.82 28.90 -10.33
C LYS A 473 8.51 28.30 -11.56
N SER A 474 9.12 29.12 -12.41
CA SER A 474 9.91 28.66 -13.57
C SER A 474 11.11 27.83 -13.14
N LEU A 475 11.92 28.30 -12.18
CA LEU A 475 13.06 27.56 -11.63
C LEU A 475 12.62 26.22 -11.03
N MET A 476 11.54 26.21 -10.24
CA MET A 476 11.03 24.98 -9.64
C MET A 476 10.57 23.96 -10.69
N ARG A 477 9.91 24.39 -11.77
CA ARG A 477 9.58 23.49 -12.90
C ARG A 477 10.84 22.92 -13.54
N MET A 478 11.83 23.78 -13.81
CA MET A 478 13.09 23.37 -14.43
C MET A 478 13.92 22.43 -13.56
N ILE A 479 13.87 22.56 -12.25
CA ILE A 479 14.55 21.66 -11.32
C ILE A 479 13.83 20.31 -11.21
N ASN A 480 12.49 20.32 -11.17
CA ASN A 480 11.70 19.15 -10.78
C ASN A 480 11.26 18.22 -11.93
N GLY A 481 11.17 18.68 -13.19
CA GLY A 481 10.89 17.80 -14.35
C GLY A 481 9.84 18.31 -15.36
N PRO A 482 9.35 17.45 -16.28
CA PRO A 482 9.15 17.82 -17.70
C PRO A 482 7.90 18.66 -18.03
N LYS A 483 7.19 19.20 -17.04
CA LYS A 483 6.09 20.14 -17.28
C LYS A 483 6.63 21.56 -17.48
N LEU A 484 7.60 21.72 -18.37
CA LEU A 484 8.09 23.04 -18.74
C LEU A 484 7.02 23.78 -19.52
N LYS A 485 6.89 25.07 -19.24
CA LYS A 485 6.15 26.00 -20.08
C LYS A 485 7.09 26.63 -21.11
N ASP A 486 6.54 27.13 -22.20
CA ASP A 486 7.31 27.68 -23.32
C ASP A 486 8.24 28.83 -22.86
N TYR A 487 7.80 29.63 -21.90
CA TYR A 487 8.58 30.74 -21.34
C TYR A 487 9.62 30.35 -20.28
N ASP A 488 9.66 29.09 -19.79
CA ASP A 488 10.63 28.70 -18.75
C ASP A 488 12.07 28.76 -19.28
N LYS A 489 12.28 28.36 -20.54
CA LYS A 489 13.60 28.48 -21.20
C LYS A 489 13.92 29.93 -21.55
N LEU A 490 12.90 30.73 -21.89
CA LEU A 490 13.07 32.16 -22.17
C LEU A 490 13.61 32.90 -20.95
N MET A 491 13.18 32.54 -19.74
CA MET A 491 13.75 33.06 -18.50
C MET A 491 15.26 32.81 -18.43
N LEU A 492 15.72 31.58 -18.70
CA LEU A 492 17.17 31.30 -18.70
C LEU A 492 17.93 32.10 -19.76
N GLN A 493 17.33 32.36 -20.92
CA GLN A 493 17.95 33.19 -21.95
C GLN A 493 18.06 34.65 -21.50
N HIS A 494 17.00 35.15 -20.87
CA HIS A 494 16.95 36.48 -20.29
C HIS A 494 18.08 36.67 -19.26
N GLU A 495 18.09 35.85 -18.20
CA GLU A 495 19.07 35.96 -17.11
C GLU A 495 20.52 35.79 -17.60
N LEU A 496 20.75 34.90 -18.57
CA LEU A 496 22.09 34.68 -19.10
C LEU A 496 22.59 35.86 -19.94
N TYR A 497 21.70 36.48 -20.73
CA TYR A 497 22.07 37.61 -21.57
C TYR A 497 22.27 38.87 -20.73
N GLU A 498 21.38 39.14 -19.78
CA GLU A 498 21.51 40.24 -18.83
C GLU A 498 22.81 40.13 -18.02
N SER A 499 23.08 38.96 -17.43
CA SER A 499 24.33 38.71 -16.70
C SER A 499 25.58 38.96 -17.56
N LYS A 500 25.54 38.63 -18.86
CA LYS A 500 26.67 38.86 -19.78
C LYS A 500 26.88 40.34 -20.08
N LEU A 501 25.82 41.12 -20.26
CA LEU A 501 25.91 42.56 -20.48
C LEU A 501 26.54 43.25 -19.26
N MET A 502 26.13 42.85 -18.07
CA MET A 502 26.68 43.40 -16.83
C MET A 502 28.14 42.97 -16.62
N ASP A 503 28.44 41.66 -16.67
CA ASP A 503 29.77 41.14 -16.36
C ASP A 503 30.84 41.50 -17.42
N TYR A 504 30.49 41.51 -18.71
CA TYR A 504 31.47 41.68 -19.79
C TYR A 504 31.48 43.08 -20.40
N MET A 505 30.34 43.78 -20.42
CA MET A 505 30.24 45.12 -21.00
C MET A 505 30.21 46.21 -19.93
N GLY A 506 30.15 45.86 -18.64
CA GLY A 506 30.12 46.82 -17.53
C GLY A 506 28.86 47.70 -17.53
N MET A 507 27.79 47.21 -18.16
CA MET A 507 26.51 47.91 -18.25
C MET A 507 25.81 47.90 -16.89
N ASP A 508 25.13 48.99 -16.54
CA ASP A 508 24.27 49.04 -15.35
C ASP A 508 23.06 48.10 -15.50
N TYR A 509 22.46 47.72 -14.37
CA TYR A 509 21.37 46.75 -14.35
C TYR A 509 20.18 47.17 -15.22
N HIS A 510 19.71 48.42 -15.12
CA HIS A 510 18.54 48.88 -15.88
C HIS A 510 18.78 48.84 -17.38
N SER A 511 19.92 49.37 -17.84
CA SER A 511 20.29 49.32 -19.25
C SER A 511 20.41 47.88 -19.77
N ALA A 512 21.01 46.98 -18.97
CA ALA A 512 21.14 45.57 -19.32
C ALA A 512 19.76 44.88 -19.38
N HIS A 513 18.88 45.17 -18.43
CA HIS A 513 17.53 44.60 -18.36
C HIS A 513 16.66 45.08 -19.53
N GLU A 514 16.67 46.37 -19.84
CA GLU A 514 15.93 46.94 -20.98
C GLU A 514 16.40 46.35 -22.31
N LEU A 515 17.72 46.28 -22.54
CA LEU A 515 18.27 45.67 -23.75
C LEU A 515 17.91 44.18 -23.83
N THR A 516 17.99 43.45 -22.72
CA THR A 516 17.60 42.04 -22.67
C THR A 516 16.12 41.86 -23.00
N ASN A 517 15.23 42.74 -22.52
CA ASN A 517 13.81 42.70 -22.85
C ASN A 517 13.50 42.91 -24.34
N THR A 518 14.39 43.56 -25.12
CA THR A 518 14.18 43.68 -26.57
C THR A 518 14.37 42.35 -27.32
N ILE A 519 15.07 41.38 -26.72
CA ILE A 519 15.42 40.10 -27.36
C ILE A 519 14.72 38.92 -26.65
N TYR A 520 14.71 38.93 -25.32
CA TYR A 520 14.23 37.85 -24.48
C TYR A 520 13.24 38.36 -23.42
N ASN A 521 12.08 38.89 -23.84
CA ASN A 521 11.08 39.45 -22.92
C ASN A 521 10.34 38.37 -22.12
N TYR A 522 10.92 37.95 -20.99
CA TYR A 522 10.32 36.94 -20.12
C TYR A 522 8.99 37.42 -19.52
N GLN A 523 8.93 38.66 -19.02
CA GLN A 523 7.74 39.18 -18.34
C GLN A 523 6.52 39.23 -19.26
N GLU A 524 6.69 39.65 -20.52
CA GLU A 524 5.60 39.67 -21.50
C GLU A 524 5.12 38.25 -21.83
N ALA A 525 6.05 37.29 -21.97
CA ALA A 525 5.70 35.90 -22.23
C ALA A 525 4.93 35.25 -21.08
N VAL A 526 5.27 35.57 -19.83
CA VAL A 526 4.49 35.10 -18.67
C VAL A 526 3.08 35.71 -18.66
N LYS A 527 2.94 37.01 -18.98
CA LYS A 527 1.64 37.69 -19.01
C LYS A 527 0.68 37.12 -20.07
N LYS A 528 1.18 36.70 -21.23
CA LYS A 528 0.36 36.11 -22.31
C LYS A 528 -0.28 34.76 -21.94
N GLU A 529 0.24 34.11 -20.90
CA GLU A 529 -0.12 32.76 -20.47
C GLU A 529 -0.82 32.74 -19.09
N LYS A 530 -1.05 33.92 -18.50
CA LYS A 530 -1.90 34.13 -17.31
C LYS A 530 -3.30 34.50 -17.76
#